data_AF-A0A9N9GNJ3-F1
#
_entry.id   AF-A0A9N9GNJ3-F1
#
_cell.length_a   1.000
_cell.length_b   1.000
_cell.length_c   1.000
_cell.angle_alpha   90.00
_cell.angle_beta   90.00
_cell.angle_gamma   90.00
#
_symmetry.space_group_name_H-M   'P 1'
#
loop_
_entity.id
_entity.type
_entity.pdbx_description
1 polymer ?
#
loop_
_entity_poly.entity_id
_entity_poly.type
_entity_poly.pdbx_seq_one_letter_code
_entity_poly.pdbx_strand_id
1 'polypeptide(L)'
;AQTAPCFYKLSNEMLKDIEFYTKSAEGMGAKMQYNLLKVKYQDSYIDKKNLSNAIQKFRIPSYEKTKTDAAETLQQLIALKVKDPR
;
A
#
# COMPACT_ATOMS: atom_id res chain seq x y z
N ALA A 1 5.94 -13.81 -28.21
CA ALA A 1 6.65 -13.38 -26.99
C ALA A 1 5.79 -13.75 -25.79
N GLN A 2 6.28 -14.65 -24.92
CA GLN A 2 5.62 -14.98 -23.65
C GLN A 2 5.93 -13.84 -22.67
N THR A 3 4.93 -13.03 -22.33
CA THR A 3 5.09 -11.98 -21.32
C THR A 3 5.06 -12.61 -19.93
N ALA A 4 6.06 -12.26 -19.11
CA ALA A 4 6.17 -12.65 -17.70
C ALA A 4 4.85 -12.42 -16.95
N PRO A 5 4.52 -13.22 -15.90
CA PRO A 5 3.22 -13.16 -15.23
C PRO A 5 2.99 -11.73 -14.75
N CYS A 6 2.07 -11.04 -15.42
CA CYS A 6 1.79 -9.64 -15.20
C CYS A 6 1.47 -9.45 -13.72
N PHE A 7 2.29 -8.67 -13.02
CA PHE A 7 1.88 -8.08 -11.75
C PHE A 7 0.64 -7.23 -12.06
N TYR A 8 -0.55 -7.79 -11.89
CA TYR A 8 -1.81 -7.10 -12.19
C TYR A 8 -1.91 -5.86 -11.32
N LYS A 9 -1.58 -4.71 -11.90
CA LYS A 9 -1.65 -3.43 -11.22
C LYS A 9 -3.11 -3.01 -11.15
N LEU A 10 -3.52 -2.54 -9.97
CA LEU A 10 -4.82 -1.89 -9.79
C LEU A 10 -4.88 -0.65 -10.69
N SER A 11 -6.01 -0.41 -11.34
CA SER A 11 -6.21 0.79 -12.13
C SER A 11 -6.23 2.04 -11.24
N ASN A 12 -5.98 3.21 -11.82
CA ASN A 12 -6.04 4.46 -11.07
C ASN A 12 -7.43 4.72 -10.48
N GLU A 13 -8.50 4.26 -11.13
CA GLU A 13 -9.86 4.37 -10.61
C GLU A 13 -10.07 3.48 -9.38
N MET A 14 -9.62 2.23 -9.45
CA MET A 14 -9.66 1.31 -8.31
C MET A 14 -8.90 1.87 -7.11
N LEU A 15 -7.75 2.52 -7.34
CA LEU A 15 -6.97 3.15 -6.26
C LEU A 15 -7.72 4.30 -5.59
N LYS A 16 -8.44 5.13 -6.38
CA LYS A 16 -9.27 6.21 -5.82
C LYS A 16 -10.42 5.66 -4.98
N ASP A 17 -11.05 4.58 -5.42
CA ASP A 17 -12.11 3.92 -4.64
C ASP A 17 -11.56 3.32 -3.35
N ILE A 18 -10.41 2.63 -3.41
CA ILE A 18 -9.75 2.07 -2.22
C ILE A 18 -9.39 3.18 -1.23
N GLU A 19 -8.86 4.30 -1.72
CA GLU A 19 -8.57 5.47 -0.89
C GLU A 19 -9.83 5.99 -0.21
N PHE A 20 -10.92 6.15 -0.97
CA PHE A 20 -12.21 6.59 -0.43
C PHE A 20 -12.74 5.62 0.62
N TYR A 21 -12.75 4.31 0.36
CA TYR A 21 -13.21 3.31 1.32
C TYR A 21 -12.35 3.27 2.58
N THR A 22 -11.04 3.46 2.44
CA THR A 22 -10.11 3.42 3.57
C THR A 22 -10.20 4.68 4.44
N LYS A 23 -10.46 5.85 3.85
CA LYS A 23 -10.55 7.13 4.58
C LYS A 23 -11.95 7.43 5.11
N SER A 24 -12.99 7.13 4.34
CA SER A 24 -14.37 7.52 4.65
C SER A 24 -15.09 6.50 5.54
N ALA A 25 -14.68 5.24 5.53
CA ALA A 25 -15.33 4.18 6.29
C ALA A 25 -14.38 3.62 7.35
N GLU A 26 -14.37 4.27 8.51
CA GLU A 26 -13.60 3.81 9.67
C GLU A 26 -14.03 2.38 10.05
N GLY A 27 -13.06 1.45 10.04
CA GLY A 27 -13.32 0.03 10.32
C GLY A 27 -13.71 -0.84 9.12
N MET A 28 -13.79 -0.31 7.89
CA MET A 28 -14.07 -1.13 6.71
C MET A 28 -12.89 -2.06 6.39
N GLY A 29 -13.05 -3.35 6.69
CA GLY A 29 -12.04 -4.38 6.46
C GLY A 29 -11.78 -4.70 4.98
N ALA A 30 -10.61 -5.26 4.69
CA ALA A 30 -10.17 -5.56 3.32
C ALA A 30 -11.12 -6.49 2.53
N LYS A 31 -11.81 -7.41 3.21
CA LYS A 31 -12.80 -8.30 2.58
C LYS A 31 -14.01 -7.52 2.04
N MET A 32 -14.47 -6.52 2.78
CA MET A 32 -15.59 -5.67 2.36
C MET A 32 -15.18 -4.83 1.14
N GLN A 33 -14.01 -4.20 1.21
CA GLN A 33 -13.47 -3.42 0.09
C GLN A 33 -13.27 -4.27 -1.17
N TYR A 34 -12.77 -5.50 -1.02
CA TYR A 34 -12.65 -6.45 -2.13
C TYR A 34 -13.99 -6.74 -2.80
N ASN A 35 -15.03 -7.02 -2.01
CA ASN A 35 -16.35 -7.32 -2.54
C ASN A 35 -16.95 -6.11 -3.27
N LEU A 36 -16.80 -4.90 -2.73
CA LEU A 36 -17.27 -3.67 -3.38
C LEU A 36 -16.56 -3.44 -4.72
N LEU A 37 -15.23 -3.58 -4.75
CA LEU A 37 -14.47 -3.45 -5.99
C LEU A 37 -14.82 -4.54 -7.00
N LYS A 38 -15.04 -5.78 -6.56
CA LYS A 38 -15.41 -6.88 -7.45
C LYS A 38 -16.79 -6.67 -8.10
N VAL A 39 -17.73 -6.07 -7.39
CA VAL A 39 -19.04 -5.70 -7.96
C VAL A 39 -18.89 -4.54 -8.93
N LYS A 40 -18.06 -3.53 -8.62
CA LYS A 40 -17.85 -2.35 -9.47
C LYS A 40 -17.02 -2.63 -10.72
N TYR A 41 -16.05 -3.54 -10.62
CA TYR A 41 -15.09 -3.88 -11.67
C TYR A 41 -15.15 -5.39 -12.00
N GLN A 42 -16.31 -5.88 -12.44
CA GLN A 42 -16.55 -7.30 -12.69
C GLN A 42 -15.58 -7.94 -13.70
N ASP A 43 -15.14 -7.18 -14.70
CA ASP A 43 -14.23 -7.66 -15.75
C ASP A 43 -12.74 -7.51 -15.39
N SER A 44 -12.42 -6.93 -14.23
CA SER A 44 -11.03 -6.68 -13.83
C SER A 44 -10.55 -7.69 -12.79
N TYR A 45 -9.37 -8.27 -13.04
CA TYR A 45 -8.71 -9.10 -12.03
C TYR A 45 -8.20 -8.23 -10.88
N ILE A 46 -8.67 -8.53 -9.67
CA ILE A 46 -8.25 -7.83 -8.45
C ILE A 46 -7.35 -8.76 -7.64
N ASP A 47 -6.05 -8.50 -7.69
CA ASP A 47 -5.10 -9.21 -6.85
C ASP A 47 -5.26 -8.81 -5.38
N LYS A 48 -5.47 -9.81 -4.51
CA LYS A 48 -5.71 -9.59 -3.07
C LYS A 48 -4.51 -8.98 -2.37
N LYS A 49 -3.28 -9.31 -2.79
CA LYS A 49 -2.04 -8.78 -2.20
C LYS A 49 -1.90 -7.31 -2.56
N ASN A 50 -2.13 -6.94 -3.82
CA ASN A 50 -2.11 -5.55 -4.26
C ASN A 50 -3.20 -4.71 -3.59
N LEU A 51 -4.41 -5.25 -3.41
CA LEU A 51 -5.47 -4.58 -2.65
C LEU A 51 -5.04 -4.34 -1.19
N SER A 52 -4.55 -5.36 -0.50
CA SER A 52 -4.08 -5.23 0.89
C SER A 52 -2.97 -4.17 1.02
N ASN A 53 -2.00 -4.19 0.11
CA ASN A 53 -0.91 -3.21 0.07
C ASN A 53 -1.45 -1.78 -0.17
N ALA A 54 -2.42 -1.61 -1.06
CA ALA A 54 -3.06 -0.32 -1.30
C ALA A 54 -3.78 0.18 -0.04
N ILE A 55 -4.59 -0.67 0.61
CA ILE A 55 -5.29 -0.34 1.85
C ILE A 55 -4.30 0.09 2.94
N GLN A 56 -3.23 -0.68 3.17
CA GLN A 56 -2.20 -0.32 4.15
C GLN A 56 -1.55 1.02 3.79
N LYS A 57 -1.25 1.26 2.51
CA LYS A 57 -0.67 2.52 2.05
C LYS A 57 -1.57 3.72 2.33
N PHE A 58 -2.90 3.58 2.24
CA PHE A 58 -3.84 4.66 2.55
C PHE A 58 -4.16 4.78 4.03
N ARG A 59 -4.05 3.69 4.79
CA ARG A 59 -4.29 3.66 6.24
C ARG A 59 -3.13 4.24 7.04
N ILE A 60 -1.88 3.98 6.64
CA ILE A 60 -0.72 4.51 7.34
C ILE A 60 -0.55 5.99 6.98
N PRO A 61 -0.65 6.91 7.95
CA PRO A 61 -0.42 8.32 7.69
C PRO A 61 1.03 8.53 7.23
N SER A 62 1.24 9.47 6.31
CA SER A 62 2.53 9.64 5.63
C SER A 62 3.72 9.87 6.56
N TYR A 63 3.48 10.36 7.79
CA TYR A 63 4.51 10.60 8.81
C TYR A 63 4.94 9.34 9.59
N GLU A 64 4.13 8.27 9.60
CA GLU A 64 4.52 7.00 10.24
C GLU A 64 5.27 6.08 9.28
N LYS A 65 5.14 6.32 7.97
CA LYS A 65 5.90 5.59 6.94
C LYS A 65 7.40 5.82 7.06
N THR A 66 7.82 7.03 7.41
CA THR A 66 9.25 7.35 7.58
C THR A 66 9.83 6.63 8.79
N LYS A 67 9.12 6.61 9.93
CA LYS A 67 9.60 5.97 11.18
C LYS A 67 9.89 4.47 11.05
N THR A 68 9.27 3.80 10.10
CA THR A 68 9.48 2.36 9.83
C THR A 68 10.28 2.11 8.55
N ASP A 69 10.70 3.16 7.84
CA ASP A 69 11.50 3.02 6.64
C ASP A 69 12.90 2.53 7.03
N ALA A 70 13.34 1.45 6.39
CA ALA A 70 14.70 0.96 6.49
C ALA A 70 15.71 2.08 6.13
N ALA A 71 15.31 3.02 5.27
CA ALA A 71 16.13 4.18 4.92
C ALA A 71 16.39 5.12 6.11
N GLU A 72 15.39 5.39 6.96
CA GLU A 72 15.57 6.27 8.13
C GLU A 72 16.47 5.61 9.18
N THR A 73 16.27 4.31 9.43
CA THR A 73 17.13 3.54 10.34
C THR A 73 18.57 3.49 9.85
N LEU A 74 18.80 3.33 8.54
CA LEU A 74 20.15 3.42 7.97
C LEU A 74 20.77 4.81 8.15
N GLN A 75 20.01 5.89 7.95
CA GLN A 75 20.48 7.26 8.16
C GLN A 75 20.84 7.52 9.63
N GLN A 76 20.04 7.04 10.57
CA GLN A 76 20.31 7.14 12.01
C GLN A 76 21.60 6.39 12.39
N LEU A 77 21.82 5.19 11.85
CA LEU A 77 23.04 4.42 12.08
C LEU A 77 24.28 5.10 11.50
N ILE A 78 24.16 5.71 10.31
CA ILE A 78 25.25 6.50 9.71
C ILE A 78 25.57 7.72 10.58
N ALA A 79 24.57 8.46 11.07
CA ALA A 79 24.76 9.61 11.94
C ALA A 79 25.42 9.22 13.28
N LEU A 80 25.06 8.06 13.86
CA LEU A 80 25.70 7.51 15.05
C LEU A 80 27.17 7.16 14.82
N LYS A 81 27.52 6.59 13.66
CA LYS A 81 28.93 6.31 13.31
C LYS A 81 29.79 7.57 13.20
N VAL A 82 29.22 8.68 12.74
CA VAL A 82 29.94 9.96 12.68
C VAL A 82 30.16 10.54 14.08
N LYS A 83 29.23 10.27 15.02
CA LYS A 83 29.28 10.79 16.38
C LYS A 83 30.19 9.98 17.32
N ASP A 84 30.34 8.68 17.09
CA ASP A 84 31.28 7.80 17.81
C ASP A 84 32.23 7.12 16.78
N PRO A 85 33.24 7.85 16.28
CA PRO A 85 34.26 7.28 15.41
C PRO A 85 35.24 6.46 16.26
N ARG A 86 34.83 5.23 16.63
CA ARG A 86 35.76 4.23 17.16
C ARG A 86 36.43 3.46 16.04
#